data_AF-A0A096PB87-F1
#
_entry.id   AF-A0A096PB87-F1
#
_cell.length_a   1.000
_cell.length_b   1.000
_cell.length_c   1.000
_cell.angle_alpha   90.00
_cell.angle_beta   90.00
_cell.angle_gamma   90.00
#
_symmetry.space_group_name_H-M   'P 1'
#
loop_
_entity.id
_entity.type
_entity.pdbx_description
1 polymer ?
#
loop_
_entity_poly.entity_id
_entity_poly.type
_entity_poly.pdbx_seq_one_letter_code
_entity_poly.pdbx_strand_id
1 'polypeptide(L)'
;MDEAPSPKPPTRPLSDSCPFTDILKESYSGLGLYKVGNAHLHIVRNVRAQEHNTLKAMAERNYNFMVPTEYCHGVYSDGHLYYIAYNCSEIVFAHNKMMPLAFIVDGDQGLVGISTWYSAGFVPKGWIQTLPLGNSFTESAGAIRDTWTDFECMDWSRKIDDGFEERGLNGHRWESWADWQAKRVFTERK
;
A
#
# COMPACT_ATOMS: atom_id res chain seq x y z
N MET A 1 30.56 -6.27 -25.53
CA MET A 1 29.29 -5.51 -25.56
C MET A 1 29.12 -5.08 -26.99
N ASP A 2 28.04 -5.49 -27.64
CA ASP A 2 27.79 -5.16 -29.04
C ASP A 2 27.43 -3.68 -29.19
N GLU A 3 27.95 -3.03 -30.23
CA GLU A 3 27.67 -1.63 -30.56
C GLU A 3 26.18 -1.42 -30.84
N ALA A 4 25.61 -0.32 -30.33
CA ALA A 4 24.20 -0.01 -30.53
C ALA A 4 23.93 0.35 -32.01
N PRO A 5 22.80 -0.09 -32.59
CA PRO A 5 22.50 0.16 -34.00
C PRO A 5 22.34 1.66 -34.30
N SER A 6 22.97 2.10 -35.40
CA SER A 6 22.88 3.45 -35.96
C SER A 6 22.32 3.37 -37.39
N PRO A 7 21.23 4.10 -37.73
CA PRO A 7 20.55 5.10 -36.90
C PRO A 7 19.69 4.49 -35.79
N LYS A 8 19.40 5.31 -34.78
CA LYS A 8 18.55 4.92 -33.64
C LYS A 8 17.19 4.41 -34.16
N PRO A 9 16.71 3.23 -33.72
CA PRO A 9 15.42 2.71 -34.15
C PRO A 9 14.28 3.70 -33.84
N PRO A 10 13.24 3.77 -34.68
CA PRO A 10 12.09 4.64 -34.43
C PRO A 10 11.41 4.28 -33.11
N THR A 11 11.16 5.29 -32.27
CA THR A 11 10.44 5.14 -31.01
C THR A 11 8.94 5.00 -31.29
N ARG A 12 8.32 3.91 -30.81
CA ARG A 12 6.87 3.70 -30.87
C ARG A 12 6.28 3.62 -29.46
N PRO A 13 4.99 3.96 -29.26
CA PRO A 13 4.29 3.70 -28.00
C PRO A 13 4.35 2.21 -27.62
N LEU A 14 4.19 1.92 -26.33
CA LEU A 14 4.03 0.54 -25.85
C LEU A 14 2.79 -0.06 -26.54
N SER A 15 2.93 -1.27 -27.10
CA SER A 15 1.78 -1.96 -27.70
C SER A 15 0.81 -2.44 -26.61
N ASP A 16 -0.45 -2.68 -26.97
CA ASP A 16 -1.46 -3.23 -26.02
C ASP A 16 -1.05 -4.61 -25.46
N SER A 17 -0.19 -5.33 -26.16
CA SER A 17 0.41 -6.60 -25.73
C SER A 17 1.62 -6.45 -24.81
N CYS A 18 2.03 -5.22 -24.49
CA CYS A 18 3.19 -4.94 -23.67
C CYS A 18 2.83 -5.15 -22.18
N PRO A 19 3.63 -5.89 -21.39
CA PRO A 19 3.33 -6.12 -19.98
C PRO A 19 3.52 -4.86 -19.09
N PHE A 20 3.82 -3.71 -19.70
CA PHE A 20 4.07 -2.44 -19.05
C PHE A 20 2.84 -1.54 -19.19
N THR A 21 2.33 -1.01 -18.08
CA THR A 21 1.26 0.00 -18.06
C THR A 21 1.82 1.32 -17.56
N ASP A 22 1.74 2.39 -18.36
CA ASP A 22 2.10 3.74 -17.90
C ASP A 22 1.09 4.21 -16.85
N ILE A 23 1.57 4.42 -15.62
CA ILE A 23 0.72 4.85 -14.50
C ILE A 23 0.41 6.34 -14.57
N LEU A 24 1.38 7.14 -15.02
CA LEU A 24 1.24 8.60 -15.03
C LEU A 24 0.38 9.09 -16.21
N LYS A 25 0.17 8.24 -17.22
CA LYS A 25 -0.53 8.56 -18.49
C LYS A 25 0.08 9.74 -19.26
N GLU A 26 1.21 10.23 -18.78
CA GLU A 26 2.01 11.35 -19.29
C GLU A 26 3.50 11.00 -19.25
N SER A 27 3.87 9.71 -19.24
CA SER A 27 5.30 9.37 -19.30
C SER A 27 5.86 9.71 -20.68
N TYR A 28 6.78 10.67 -20.75
CA TYR A 28 7.40 11.13 -22.00
C TYR A 28 8.93 11.01 -21.99
N SER A 29 9.51 10.90 -23.19
CA SER A 29 10.95 11.07 -23.45
C SER A 29 11.91 10.17 -22.66
N GLY A 30 11.50 8.93 -22.35
CA GLY A 30 12.36 7.98 -21.62
C GLY A 30 12.44 8.23 -20.11
N LEU A 31 11.52 9.02 -19.56
CA LEU A 31 11.22 9.10 -18.13
C LEU A 31 9.82 8.53 -17.91
N GLY A 32 9.54 7.99 -16.73
CA GLY A 32 8.19 7.52 -16.42
C GLY A 32 8.10 6.54 -15.28
N LEU A 33 6.86 6.27 -14.86
CA LEU A 33 6.53 5.26 -13.87
C LEU A 33 5.59 4.23 -14.52
N TYR A 34 6.08 3.00 -14.63
CA TYR A 34 5.39 1.92 -15.32
C TYR A 34 5.07 0.79 -14.35
N LYS A 35 3.86 0.24 -14.42
CA LYS A 35 3.50 -1.01 -13.74
C LYS A 35 3.91 -2.20 -14.59
N VAL A 36 4.56 -3.19 -13.99
CA VAL A 36 4.96 -4.46 -14.62
C VAL A 36 4.55 -5.61 -13.71
N GLY A 37 3.40 -6.22 -13.99
CA GLY A 37 2.77 -7.15 -13.04
C GLY A 37 2.51 -6.47 -11.69
N ASN A 38 3.23 -6.91 -10.65
CA ASN A 38 3.16 -6.35 -9.29
C ASN A 38 4.25 -5.30 -8.99
N ALA A 39 5.24 -5.15 -9.88
CA ALA A 39 6.34 -4.21 -9.72
C ALA A 39 6.01 -2.83 -10.32
N HIS A 40 6.72 -1.83 -9.84
CA HIS A 40 6.79 -0.51 -10.44
C HIS A 40 8.21 -0.28 -10.98
N LEU A 41 8.32 0.08 -12.25
CA LEU A 41 9.55 0.51 -12.90
C LEU A 41 9.54 2.03 -12.98
N HIS A 42 10.45 2.67 -12.25
CA HIS A 42 10.63 4.11 -12.25
C HIS A 42 11.88 4.45 -13.06
N ILE A 43 11.74 5.34 -14.04
CA ILE A 43 12.82 5.80 -14.91
C ILE A 43 12.94 7.32 -14.76
N VAL A 44 14.10 7.78 -14.30
CA VAL A 44 14.36 9.20 -13.99
C VAL A 44 15.74 9.65 -14.49
N ARG A 45 15.98 10.97 -14.50
CA ARG A 45 17.30 11.53 -14.76
C ARG A 45 18.25 11.17 -13.62
N ASN A 46 19.47 10.76 -13.97
CA ASN A 46 20.52 10.42 -13.02
C ASN A 46 21.28 11.68 -12.55
N VAL A 47 20.59 12.56 -11.83
CA VAL A 47 21.15 13.86 -11.38
C VAL A 47 21.13 14.03 -9.86
N ARG A 48 20.63 13.04 -9.11
CA ARG A 48 20.50 13.07 -7.65
C ARG A 48 20.92 11.73 -7.05
N ALA A 49 20.87 11.65 -5.72
CA ALA A 49 20.98 10.37 -5.01
C ALA A 49 20.02 9.35 -5.65
N GLN A 50 20.58 8.23 -6.08
CA GLN A 50 19.81 7.17 -6.71
C GLN A 50 18.94 6.50 -5.66
N GLU A 51 17.67 6.28 -6.00
CA GLU A 51 16.63 5.82 -5.08
C GLU A 51 16.99 4.51 -4.36
N HIS A 52 17.74 3.61 -5.00
CA HIS A 52 18.19 2.36 -4.39
C HIS A 52 19.10 2.59 -3.17
N ASN A 53 19.90 3.66 -3.15
CA ASN A 53 20.72 4.00 -2.00
C ASN A 53 19.85 4.40 -0.81
N THR A 54 18.77 5.14 -1.08
CA THR A 54 17.78 5.51 -0.07
C THR A 54 17.04 4.27 0.40
N LEU A 55 16.56 3.39 -0.49
CA LEU A 55 15.88 2.15 -0.11
C LEU A 55 16.80 1.23 0.71
N LYS A 56 18.07 1.08 0.33
CA LYS A 56 19.06 0.30 1.08
C LYS A 56 19.29 0.88 2.47
N ALA A 57 19.56 2.18 2.57
CA ALA A 57 19.73 2.85 3.86
C ALA A 57 18.45 2.80 4.71
N MET A 58 17.27 2.80 4.05
CA MET A 58 16.01 2.67 4.76
C MET A 58 15.78 1.24 5.27
N ALA A 59 16.12 0.22 4.48
CA ALA A 59 16.00 -1.19 4.85
C ALA A 59 16.93 -1.58 6.01
N GLU A 60 18.07 -0.89 6.17
CA GLU A 60 19.00 -1.08 7.28
C GLU A 60 18.47 -0.54 8.62
N ARG A 61 17.39 0.25 8.61
CA ARG A 61 16.78 0.82 9.82
C ARG A 61 15.37 0.27 10.01
N ASN A 62 14.97 0.15 11.28
CA ASN A 62 13.63 -0.31 11.61
C ASN A 62 12.65 0.87 11.59
N TYR A 63 12.00 1.08 10.45
CA TYR A 63 10.97 2.11 10.29
C TYR A 63 9.58 1.60 10.68
N ASN A 64 8.71 2.56 10.95
CA ASN A 64 7.29 2.32 11.19
C ASN A 64 6.45 2.17 9.91
N PHE A 65 7.09 2.18 8.75
CA PHE A 65 6.48 1.91 7.46
C PHE A 65 7.33 0.89 6.70
N MET A 66 6.68 0.17 5.79
CA MET A 66 7.37 -0.79 4.94
C MET A 66 8.24 -0.04 3.92
N VAL A 67 9.48 -0.50 3.78
CA VAL A 67 10.40 -0.04 2.74
C VAL A 67 10.17 -0.90 1.49
N PRO A 68 9.92 -0.31 0.30
CA PRO A 68 9.76 -1.07 -0.94
C PRO A 68 10.91 -2.04 -1.18
N THR A 69 10.58 -3.26 -1.63
CA THR A 69 11.60 -4.25 -1.99
C THR A 69 12.08 -3.98 -3.39
N GLU A 70 13.36 -3.66 -3.52
CA GLU A 70 14.01 -3.48 -4.82
C GLU A 70 14.23 -4.84 -5.52
N TYR A 71 13.93 -4.89 -6.81
CA TYR A 71 14.28 -6.03 -7.67
C TYR A 71 15.58 -5.77 -8.44
N CYS A 72 15.70 -4.60 -9.05
CA CYS A 72 16.90 -4.19 -9.76
C CYS A 72 16.94 -2.67 -9.97
N HIS A 73 18.14 -2.15 -10.21
CA HIS A 73 18.37 -0.81 -10.70
C HIS A 73 19.48 -0.80 -11.75
N GLY A 74 19.60 0.31 -12.47
CA GLY A 74 20.72 0.51 -13.36
C GLY A 74 20.82 1.94 -13.86
N VAL A 75 22.00 2.27 -14.36
CA VAL A 75 22.27 3.53 -15.06
C VAL A 75 22.50 3.21 -16.53
N TYR A 76 21.92 4.00 -17.43
CA TYR A 76 22.03 3.81 -18.86
C TYR A 76 22.02 5.15 -19.60
N SER A 77 22.14 5.11 -20.94
CA SER A 77 22.25 6.31 -21.78
C SER A 77 23.45 7.17 -21.36
N ASP A 78 24.64 6.56 -21.34
CA ASP A 78 25.92 7.21 -21.00
C ASP A 78 25.94 7.91 -19.64
N GLY A 79 25.19 7.39 -18.68
CA GLY A 79 25.15 7.93 -17.32
C GLY A 79 24.00 8.91 -17.06
N HIS A 80 23.20 9.26 -18.06
CA HIS A 80 22.18 10.30 -17.95
C HIS A 80 20.84 9.81 -17.36
N LEU A 81 20.53 8.53 -17.50
CA LEU A 81 19.27 7.96 -17.05
C LEU A 81 19.52 6.87 -16.02
N TYR A 82 18.63 6.81 -15.04
CA TYR A 82 18.62 5.83 -13.96
C TYR A 82 17.24 5.17 -13.95
N TYR A 83 17.21 3.85 -13.79
CA TYR A 83 15.98 3.11 -13.54
C TYR A 83 16.07 2.31 -12.25
N ILE A 84 14.91 2.09 -11.63
CA ILE A 84 14.73 1.15 -10.54
C ILE A 84 13.39 0.42 -10.69
N ALA A 85 13.39 -0.88 -10.47
CA ALA A 85 12.19 -1.69 -10.35
C ALA A 85 12.02 -2.13 -8.89
N TYR A 86 10.86 -1.87 -8.30
CA TYR A 86 10.55 -2.27 -6.92
C TYR A 86 9.12 -2.78 -6.77
N ASN A 87 8.88 -3.55 -5.72
CA ASN A 87 7.56 -4.07 -5.38
C ASN A 87 6.85 -3.19 -4.33
N CYS A 88 5.61 -2.80 -4.64
CA CYS A 88 4.68 -2.17 -3.70
C CYS A 88 3.39 -2.98 -3.51
N SER A 89 3.29 -4.21 -4.03
CA SER A 89 2.10 -5.06 -3.90
C SER A 89 1.70 -5.38 -2.46
N GLU A 90 2.68 -5.26 -1.57
CA GLU A 90 2.52 -5.52 -0.15
C GLU A 90 2.03 -4.29 0.63
N ILE A 91 1.66 -3.19 -0.04
CA ILE A 91 1.10 -1.99 0.59
C ILE A 91 -0.27 -1.72 -0.02
N VAL A 92 -1.25 -1.50 0.84
CA VAL A 92 -2.65 -1.24 0.48
C VAL A 92 -3.15 0.00 1.20
N PHE A 93 -3.95 0.81 0.50
CA PHE A 93 -4.69 1.89 1.16
C PHE A 93 -5.87 1.28 1.92
N ALA A 94 -5.92 1.48 3.23
CA ALA A 94 -6.88 0.86 4.12
C ALA A 94 -7.64 1.93 4.91
N HIS A 95 -8.92 1.65 5.18
CA HIS A 95 -9.77 2.51 6.01
C HIS A 95 -9.26 2.58 7.45
N ASN A 96 -8.65 1.50 7.94
CA ASN A 96 -8.11 1.30 9.30
C ASN A 96 -9.12 1.43 10.45
N LYS A 97 -10.38 1.80 10.18
CA LYS A 97 -11.41 2.03 11.20
C LYS A 97 -12.78 1.54 10.78
N MET A 98 -12.89 0.25 10.47
CA MET A 98 -14.12 -0.39 9.98
C MET A 98 -15.04 -0.83 11.13
N MET A 99 -15.39 0.11 12.00
CA MET A 99 -16.35 -0.09 13.10
C MET A 99 -17.78 0.19 12.62
N PRO A 100 -18.84 -0.25 13.32
CA PRO A 100 -20.23 -0.08 12.88
C PRO A 100 -20.58 1.36 12.44
N LEU A 101 -20.17 2.38 13.19
CA LEU A 101 -20.45 3.78 12.85
C LEU A 101 -19.79 4.27 11.56
N ALA A 102 -18.78 3.56 11.05
CA ALA A 102 -18.16 3.89 9.77
C ALA A 102 -19.08 3.57 8.58
N PHE A 103 -20.11 2.76 8.77
CA PHE A 103 -21.01 2.33 7.70
C PHE A 103 -22.37 3.01 7.86
N ILE A 104 -22.83 3.67 6.79
CA ILE A 104 -24.15 4.28 6.72
C ILE A 104 -25.03 3.33 5.92
N VAL A 105 -26.03 2.77 6.59
CA VAL A 105 -26.95 1.79 6.02
C VAL A 105 -28.35 2.39 5.98
N ASP A 106 -28.96 2.34 4.80
CA ASP A 106 -30.37 2.64 4.60
C ASP A 106 -31.16 1.33 4.57
N GLY A 107 -32.36 1.33 5.17
CA GLY A 107 -33.17 0.12 5.31
C GLY A 107 -33.60 -0.49 3.97
N ASP A 108 -33.80 0.33 2.94
CA ASP A 108 -34.27 -0.10 1.63
C ASP A 108 -33.10 -0.30 0.64
N GLN A 109 -32.06 0.55 0.74
CA GLN A 109 -30.93 0.59 -0.20
C GLN A 109 -29.70 -0.18 0.27
N GLY A 110 -29.65 -0.60 1.54
CA GLY A 110 -28.48 -1.25 2.13
C GLY A 110 -27.34 -0.27 2.38
N LEU A 111 -26.10 -0.65 2.10
CA LEU A 111 -24.93 0.22 2.34
C LEU A 111 -24.95 1.42 1.39
N VAL A 112 -25.15 2.62 1.93
CA VAL A 112 -25.22 3.87 1.17
C VAL A 112 -24.00 4.77 1.37
N GLY A 113 -23.16 4.49 2.37
CA GLY A 113 -21.95 5.28 2.59
C GLY A 113 -20.94 4.66 3.54
N ILE A 114 -19.69 5.09 3.39
CA ILE A 114 -18.59 4.79 4.32
C ILE A 114 -18.01 6.14 4.79
N SER A 115 -17.92 6.32 6.10
CA SER A 115 -17.42 7.53 6.77
C SER A 115 -16.23 7.21 7.68
N THR A 116 -15.73 8.17 8.46
CA THR A 116 -14.60 7.95 9.41
C THR A 116 -13.25 7.71 8.72
N TRP A 117 -13.05 8.30 7.54
CA TRP A 117 -11.80 8.20 6.75
C TRP A 117 -10.57 8.87 7.38
N TYR A 118 -10.69 9.60 8.49
CA TYR A 118 -9.56 10.33 9.07
C TYR A 118 -8.44 9.43 9.61
N SER A 119 -8.68 8.12 9.76
CA SER A 119 -7.66 7.12 10.11
C SER A 119 -7.13 6.34 8.90
N ALA A 120 -7.65 6.63 7.69
CA ALA A 120 -7.26 5.92 6.49
C ALA A 120 -5.79 6.20 6.13
N GLY A 121 -5.12 5.20 5.58
CA GLY A 121 -3.71 5.31 5.24
C GLY A 121 -3.17 4.05 4.58
N PHE A 122 -1.93 4.13 4.12
CA PHE A 122 -1.22 3.00 3.54
C PHE A 122 -0.67 2.10 4.65
N VAL A 123 -0.99 0.80 4.58
CA VAL A 123 -0.52 -0.22 5.52
C VAL A 123 0.01 -1.43 4.77
N PRO A 124 0.90 -2.23 5.37
CA PRO A 124 1.24 -3.53 4.85
C PRO A 124 -0.03 -4.36 4.57
N LYS A 125 -0.08 -5.08 3.45
CA LYS A 125 -1.19 -5.97 3.10
C LYS A 125 -1.48 -6.96 4.22
N GLY A 126 -0.43 -7.51 4.84
CA GLY A 126 -0.55 -8.38 6.01
C GLY A 126 -0.98 -7.68 7.30
N TRP A 127 -1.17 -6.36 7.33
CA TRP A 127 -1.65 -5.61 8.50
C TRP A 127 -3.05 -5.02 8.29
N ILE A 128 -3.63 -5.18 7.09
CA ILE A 128 -4.89 -4.54 6.70
C ILE A 128 -6.05 -4.90 7.64
N GLN A 129 -6.05 -6.11 8.17
CA GLN A 129 -7.03 -6.67 9.10
C GLN A 129 -6.77 -6.27 10.57
N THR A 130 -5.54 -5.89 10.92
CA THR A 130 -5.10 -5.66 12.30
C THR A 130 -5.85 -4.52 12.99
N LEU A 131 -5.97 -3.37 12.33
CA LEU A 131 -6.64 -2.20 12.90
C LEU A 131 -8.18 -2.33 12.92
N PRO A 132 -8.84 -2.82 11.85
CA PRO A 132 -10.25 -3.14 11.88
C PRO A 132 -10.66 -4.05 13.04
N LEU A 133 -9.96 -5.17 13.25
CA LEU A 133 -10.32 -6.13 14.31
C LEU A 133 -9.95 -5.61 15.70
N GLY A 134 -8.74 -5.04 15.86
CA GLY A 134 -8.26 -4.51 17.14
C GLY A 134 -9.07 -3.32 17.65
N ASN A 135 -9.79 -2.60 16.77
CA ASN A 135 -10.63 -1.45 17.11
C ASN A 135 -12.09 -1.61 16.68
N SER A 136 -12.59 -2.85 16.59
CA SER A 136 -13.92 -3.16 16.02
C SER A 136 -15.04 -2.29 16.57
N PHE A 137 -14.92 -1.80 17.82
CA PHE A 137 -15.94 -1.00 18.48
C PHE A 137 -15.42 0.26 19.20
N THR A 138 -14.16 0.65 19.07
CA THR A 138 -13.52 1.66 19.96
C THR A 138 -14.32 2.96 20.11
N GLU A 139 -14.85 3.53 19.04
CA GLU A 139 -15.72 4.72 19.09
C GLU A 139 -17.21 4.41 18.89
N SER A 140 -17.53 3.18 18.48
CA SER A 140 -18.91 2.72 18.34
C SER A 140 -19.49 2.18 19.65
N ALA A 141 -18.68 1.89 20.66
CA ALA A 141 -19.07 1.25 21.91
C ALA A 141 -20.25 1.97 22.58
N GLY A 142 -20.20 3.30 22.65
CA GLY A 142 -21.30 4.09 23.23
C GLY A 142 -22.61 4.01 22.43
N ALA A 143 -22.53 3.92 21.11
CA ALA A 143 -23.69 3.85 20.22
C ALA A 143 -24.33 2.45 20.20
N ILE A 144 -23.52 1.40 20.39
CA ILE A 144 -23.99 0.01 20.28
C ILE A 144 -24.32 -0.63 21.63
N ARG A 145 -23.80 -0.12 22.76
CA ARG A 145 -23.90 -0.78 24.08
C ARG A 145 -25.33 -1.18 24.46
N ASP A 146 -26.29 -0.33 24.15
CA ASP A 146 -27.68 -0.50 24.57
C ASP A 146 -28.59 -0.95 23.40
N THR A 147 -28.02 -1.12 22.20
CA THR A 147 -28.76 -1.46 20.97
C THR A 147 -28.37 -2.80 20.38
N TRP A 148 -27.15 -3.28 20.65
CA TRP A 148 -26.63 -4.54 20.15
C TRP A 148 -26.42 -5.53 21.30
N THR A 149 -26.78 -6.78 21.04
CA THR A 149 -26.45 -7.92 21.89
C THR A 149 -24.99 -8.34 21.72
N ASP A 150 -24.48 -9.12 22.67
CA ASP A 150 -23.16 -9.74 22.54
C ASP A 150 -23.03 -10.58 21.25
N PHE A 151 -24.12 -11.25 20.86
CA PHE A 151 -24.17 -12.03 19.63
C PHE A 151 -24.01 -11.14 18.38
N GLU A 152 -24.66 -9.99 18.33
CA GLU A 152 -24.53 -9.05 17.19
C GLU A 152 -23.13 -8.44 17.13
N CYS A 153 -22.51 -8.16 18.28
CA CYS A 153 -21.11 -7.74 18.33
C CYS A 153 -20.18 -8.84 17.79
N MET A 154 -20.40 -10.10 18.19
CA MET A 154 -19.63 -11.23 17.67
C MET A 154 -19.84 -11.43 16.17
N ASP A 155 -21.09 -11.35 15.70
CA ASP A 155 -21.43 -11.54 14.29
C ASP A 155 -20.84 -10.43 13.41
N TRP A 156 -20.81 -9.18 13.89
CA TRP A 156 -20.11 -8.09 13.21
C TRP A 156 -18.62 -8.38 13.04
N SER A 157 -17.92 -8.68 14.13
CA SER A 157 -16.49 -8.96 14.09
C SER A 157 -16.18 -10.13 13.15
N ARG A 158 -16.99 -11.19 13.20
CA ARG A 158 -16.87 -12.36 12.31
C ARG A 158 -17.09 -11.98 10.85
N LYS A 159 -18.11 -11.19 10.52
CA LYS A 159 -18.38 -10.75 9.13
C LYS A 159 -17.26 -9.88 8.56
N ILE A 160 -16.65 -9.02 9.39
CA ILE A 160 -15.48 -8.25 8.99
C ILE A 160 -14.30 -9.20 8.73
N ASP A 161 -14.10 -10.18 9.62
CA ASP A 161 -13.05 -11.20 9.50
C ASP A 161 -13.19 -12.04 8.23
N ASP A 162 -14.35 -12.67 8.04
CA ASP A 162 -14.74 -13.46 6.86
C ASP A 162 -14.53 -12.64 5.57
N GLY A 163 -14.89 -11.34 5.59
CA GLY A 163 -14.70 -10.45 4.46
C GLY A 163 -13.22 -10.25 4.06
N PHE A 164 -12.29 -10.26 5.02
CA PHE A 164 -10.86 -10.28 4.72
C PHE A 164 -10.41 -11.66 4.22
N GLU A 165 -10.92 -12.74 4.81
CA GLU A 165 -10.59 -14.11 4.42
C GLU A 165 -10.94 -14.43 2.97
N GLU A 166 -12.15 -14.11 2.55
CA GLU A 166 -12.62 -14.31 1.18
C GLU A 166 -11.75 -13.59 0.14
N ARG A 167 -11.03 -12.54 0.55
CA ARG A 167 -10.16 -11.72 -0.32
C ARG A 167 -8.68 -12.10 -0.20
N GLY A 168 -8.36 -13.14 0.57
CA GLY A 168 -6.98 -13.55 0.83
C GLY A 168 -6.17 -12.48 1.55
N LEU A 169 -6.82 -11.69 2.40
CA LEU A 169 -6.22 -10.62 3.20
C LEU A 169 -5.99 -11.04 4.65
N ASN A 170 -5.70 -12.33 4.84
CA ASN A 170 -5.50 -12.94 6.14
C ASN A 170 -4.13 -12.61 6.70
N GLY A 171 -4.11 -12.18 7.95
CA GLY A 171 -2.84 -11.98 8.64
C GLY A 171 -2.88 -11.03 9.80
N HIS A 172 -3.98 -10.95 10.55
CA HIS A 172 -4.04 -10.17 11.79
C HIS A 172 -2.73 -10.27 12.62
N ARG A 173 -2.01 -9.15 12.74
CA ARG A 173 -0.71 -9.07 13.43
C ARG A 173 -0.78 -8.17 14.66
N TRP A 174 -1.78 -8.39 15.51
CA TRP A 174 -2.00 -7.55 16.69
C TRP A 174 -0.79 -7.46 17.60
N GLU A 175 -0.14 -8.58 17.91
CA GLU A 175 1.06 -8.59 18.76
C GLU A 175 2.17 -7.71 18.16
N SER A 176 2.46 -7.89 16.87
CA SER A 176 3.47 -7.08 16.18
C SER A 176 3.09 -5.59 16.11
N TRP A 177 1.80 -5.29 15.94
CA TRP A 177 1.29 -3.92 15.93
C TRP A 177 1.33 -3.28 17.32
N ALA A 178 0.98 -4.01 18.37
CA ALA A 178 1.02 -3.55 19.75
C ALA A 178 2.46 -3.28 20.19
N ASP A 179 3.39 -4.19 19.88
CA ASP A 179 4.82 -3.99 20.08
C ASP A 179 5.34 -2.76 19.34
N TRP A 180 4.87 -2.56 18.10
CA TRP A 180 5.22 -1.40 17.30
C TRP A 180 4.71 -0.09 17.93
N GLN A 181 3.44 -0.02 18.34
CA GLN A 181 2.86 1.14 19.01
C GLN A 181 3.58 1.45 20.32
N ALA A 182 3.85 0.42 21.13
CA ALA A 182 4.56 0.58 22.40
C ALA A 182 5.92 1.25 22.18
N LYS A 183 6.71 0.78 21.20
CA LYS A 183 8.00 1.38 20.87
C LYS A 183 7.87 2.84 20.43
N ARG A 184 6.85 3.19 19.65
CA ARG A 184 6.59 4.56 19.17
C ARG A 184 6.43 5.56 20.33
N VAL A 185 5.62 5.18 21.32
CA VAL A 185 5.34 6.01 22.51
C VAL A 185 6.59 6.29 23.35
N PHE A 186 7.57 5.37 23.36
CA PHE A 186 8.82 5.56 24.09
C PHE A 186 9.88 6.38 23.33
N THR A 187 9.87 6.36 21.99
CA THR A 187 10.78 7.19 21.18
C THR A 187 10.36 8.65 21.05
N GLU A 188 9.07 8.97 21.10
CA GLU A 188 8.55 10.35 20.96
C GLU A 188 8.49 11.13 22.29
N ARG A 189 8.90 10.51 23.41
CA ARG A 189 8.99 11.15 24.75
C ARG A 189 10.38 11.70 25.10
N LYS A 190 11.21 12.01 24.10
CA LYS A 190 12.50 12.71 24.30
C LYS A 190 12.46 14.11 23.72
#